data_AF-A0A817SWW0-F1
#
_entry.id   AF-A0A817SWW0-F1
#
_cell.length_a   1.000
_cell.length_b   1.000
_cell.length_c   1.000
_cell.angle_alpha   90.00
_cell.angle_beta   90.00
_cell.angle_gamma   90.00
#
_symmetry.space_group_name_H-M   'P 1'
#
loop_
_entity.id
_entity.type
_entity.pdbx_description
1 polymer ?
#
loop_
_entity_poly.entity_id
_entity_poly.type
_entity_poly.pdbx_seq_one_letter_code
_entity_poly.pdbx_strand_id
1 'polypeptide(L)'
;MPDHHDLTSFSGQLSTFYMLSMYGDPLIINGLCKLGPAYKNQFKFENESAHVLSDSQRRAMYDGKLMNAIVFNYNPAVCEEQLVLQAAPKTNVSYFAHTAHAQMLSNVRSVVAYSIYSTLHIVGGTQVFFPLFAQLDHQQIDDSINYNACSVLLSTLGELIARSYTI
;
A
#
# COMPACT_ATOMS: atom_id res chain seq x y z
N MET A 1 -15.50 37.71 7.00
CA MET A 1 -15.70 37.04 8.29
C MET A 1 -15.22 35.61 8.10
N PRO A 2 -14.19 35.13 8.82
CA PRO A 2 -13.77 33.73 8.70
C PRO A 2 -14.79 32.87 9.45
N ASP A 3 -15.30 31.85 8.77
CA ASP A 3 -16.33 30.94 9.27
C ASP A 3 -15.82 30.17 10.50
N HIS A 4 -16.61 30.19 11.57
CA HIS A 4 -16.36 29.47 12.84
C HIS A 4 -16.44 27.92 12.71
N HIS A 5 -16.37 27.35 11.51
CA HIS A 5 -16.54 25.92 11.24
C HIS A 5 -15.26 25.08 11.34
N ASP A 6 -14.08 25.68 11.53
CA ASP A 6 -12.81 24.98 11.31
C ASP A 6 -12.22 24.21 12.50
N LEU A 7 -12.78 24.32 13.71
CA LEU A 7 -12.20 23.67 14.89
C LEU A 7 -12.47 22.16 14.99
N THR A 8 -13.40 21.61 14.21
CA THR A 8 -13.69 20.17 14.16
C THR A 8 -13.14 19.49 12.90
N SER A 9 -12.53 20.25 12.01
CA SER A 9 -12.05 19.75 10.72
C SER A 9 -10.69 19.08 10.90
N PHE A 10 -10.61 17.79 10.56
CA PHE A 10 -9.34 17.06 10.60
C PHE A 10 -8.36 17.63 9.55
N SER A 11 -7.17 18.00 10.00
CA SER A 11 -6.05 18.40 9.13
C SER A 11 -4.87 17.47 9.40
N GLY A 12 -4.57 16.59 8.47
CA GLY A 12 -3.54 15.57 8.61
C GLY A 12 -3.56 14.54 7.51
N GLN A 13 -2.81 13.45 7.70
CA GLN A 13 -2.78 12.31 6.79
C GLN A 13 -3.73 11.22 7.31
N LEU A 14 -4.48 10.60 6.41
CA LEU A 14 -5.38 9.50 6.72
C LEU A 14 -4.96 8.26 5.92
N SER A 15 -4.90 7.11 6.59
CA SER A 15 -4.68 5.81 5.95
C SER A 15 -5.99 5.20 5.46
N THR A 16 -5.92 3.94 5.05
CA THR A 16 -7.10 3.09 4.84
C THR A 16 -8.03 3.15 6.06
N PHE A 17 -9.32 3.36 5.80
CA PHE A 17 -10.38 3.45 6.80
C PHE A 17 -11.30 2.23 6.68
N TYR A 18 -11.58 1.58 7.81
CA TYR A 18 -12.47 0.42 7.88
C TYR A 18 -13.64 0.73 8.80
N MET A 19 -14.84 0.35 8.37
CA MET A 19 -15.98 0.19 9.27
C MET A 19 -16.29 -1.30 9.42
N LEU A 20 -16.33 -1.77 10.67
CA LEU A 20 -16.59 -3.15 11.01
C LEU A 20 -17.94 -3.27 11.73
N SER A 21 -18.71 -4.30 11.41
CA SER A 21 -19.98 -4.64 12.08
C SER A 21 -19.79 -5.50 13.33
N MET A 22 -18.56 -5.62 13.82
CA MET A 22 -18.20 -6.43 15.00
C MET A 22 -17.49 -5.59 16.04
N TYR A 23 -17.51 -6.07 17.29
CA TYR A 23 -16.63 -5.55 18.32
C TYR A 23 -15.20 -6.07 18.08
N GLY A 24 -14.20 -5.21 18.30
CA GLY A 24 -12.80 -5.60 18.16
C GLY A 24 -12.28 -6.31 19.40
N ASP A 25 -11.95 -7.59 19.28
CA ASP A 25 -11.18 -8.32 20.30
C ASP A 25 -9.80 -7.64 20.48
N PRO A 26 -9.30 -7.43 21.73
CA PRO A 26 -7.96 -6.90 21.97
C PRO A 26 -6.84 -7.52 21.13
N LEU A 27 -6.92 -8.83 20.84
CA LEU A 27 -5.94 -9.53 20.01
C LEU A 27 -5.96 -9.03 18.54
N ILE A 28 -7.16 -8.80 18.00
CA ILE A 28 -7.39 -8.25 16.66
C ILE A 28 -6.94 -6.79 16.61
N ILE A 29 -7.33 -5.98 17.61
CA ILE A 29 -6.94 -4.56 17.67
C ILE A 29 -5.43 -4.41 17.76
N ASN A 30 -4.75 -5.22 18.58
CA ASN A 30 -3.29 -5.21 18.65
C ASN A 30 -2.66 -5.63 17.31
N GLY A 31 -3.27 -6.60 16.61
CA GLY A 31 -2.83 -7.02 15.28
C GLY A 31 -2.95 -5.88 14.26
N LEU A 32 -4.08 -5.19 14.22
CA LEU A 32 -4.29 -4.01 13.36
C LEU A 32 -3.24 -2.92 13.61
N CYS A 33 -2.94 -2.62 14.88
CA CYS A 33 -1.89 -1.65 15.23
C CYS A 33 -0.51 -2.09 14.72
N LYS A 34 -0.18 -3.38 14.74
CA LYS A 34 1.10 -3.91 14.22
C LYS A 34 1.19 -3.86 12.70
N LEU A 35 0.08 -4.11 11.99
CA LEU A 35 0.02 -3.97 10.53
C LEU A 35 0.28 -2.53 10.09
N GLY A 36 -0.12 -1.56 10.92
CA GLY A 36 0.20 -0.16 10.76
C GLY A 36 -0.60 0.53 9.64
N PRO A 37 -0.37 1.84 9.45
CA PRO A 37 -1.16 2.69 8.55
C PRO A 37 -0.98 2.35 7.06
N ALA A 38 0.06 1.60 6.69
CA ALA A 38 0.28 1.17 5.31
C ALA A 38 -0.62 -0.01 4.89
N TYR A 39 -1.27 -0.68 5.85
CA TYR A 39 -2.10 -1.85 5.56
C TYR A 39 -3.43 -1.45 4.88
N LYS A 40 -3.73 -2.13 3.77
CA LYS A 40 -4.86 -1.80 2.88
C LYS A 40 -5.66 -2.99 2.39
N ASN A 41 -5.42 -4.17 2.96
CA ASN A 41 -6.04 -5.42 2.50
C ASN A 41 -7.33 -5.74 3.29
N GLN A 42 -8.00 -6.83 2.91
CA GLN A 42 -9.33 -7.19 3.42
C GLN A 42 -9.29 -8.37 4.40
N PHE A 43 -8.13 -8.71 4.97
CA PHE A 43 -7.95 -9.86 5.86
C PHE A 43 -8.36 -11.20 5.21
N LYS A 44 -8.08 -11.34 3.91
CA LYS A 44 -8.50 -12.51 3.14
C LYS A 44 -7.46 -13.62 3.16
N PHE A 45 -6.17 -13.27 3.07
CA PHE A 45 -5.08 -14.23 3.01
C PHE A 45 -4.05 -13.96 4.11
N GLU A 46 -3.76 -14.97 4.92
CA GLU A 46 -2.83 -14.87 6.04
C GLU A 46 -1.42 -14.40 5.64
N ASN A 47 -1.01 -14.78 4.42
CA ASN A 47 0.23 -14.41 3.75
C ASN A 47 0.45 -12.88 3.72
N GLU A 48 -0.63 -12.10 3.78
CA GLU A 48 -0.62 -10.63 3.82
C GLU A 48 0.15 -10.07 5.04
N SER A 49 0.34 -10.87 6.08
CA SER A 49 0.86 -10.42 7.37
C SER A 49 1.80 -11.39 8.08
N ALA A 50 2.25 -12.42 7.36
CA ALA A 50 3.01 -13.55 7.90
C ALA A 50 4.25 -13.14 8.71
N HIS A 51 4.90 -12.03 8.35
CA HIS A 51 6.11 -11.54 9.00
C HIS A 51 5.87 -10.49 10.10
N VAL A 52 4.63 -10.02 10.27
CA VAL A 52 4.28 -8.90 11.17
C VAL A 52 3.50 -9.40 12.39
N LEU A 53 2.63 -10.39 12.20
CA LEU A 53 1.70 -10.87 13.20
C LEU A 53 2.16 -12.20 13.82
N SER A 54 1.86 -12.41 15.10
CA SER A 54 2.04 -13.71 15.74
C SER A 54 1.04 -14.74 15.19
N ASP A 55 1.32 -16.03 15.38
CA ASP A 55 0.44 -17.13 14.95
C ASP A 55 -0.98 -17.04 15.55
N SER A 56 -1.09 -16.54 16.78
CA SER A 56 -2.37 -16.32 17.45
C SER A 56 -3.15 -15.17 16.79
N GLN A 57 -2.47 -14.07 16.47
CA GLN A 57 -3.07 -12.92 15.81
C GLN A 57 -3.51 -13.26 14.39
N ARG A 58 -2.68 -13.97 13.63
CA ARG A 58 -3.05 -14.41 12.28
C ARG A 58 -4.28 -15.31 12.30
N ARG A 59 -4.30 -16.33 13.18
CA ARG A 59 -5.48 -17.20 13.33
C ARG A 59 -6.75 -16.43 13.68
N ALA A 60 -6.66 -15.42 14.54
CA ALA A 60 -7.81 -14.61 14.92
C ALA A 60 -8.28 -13.65 13.81
N MET A 61 -7.36 -13.13 12.99
CA MET A 61 -7.68 -12.12 11.97
C MET A 61 -8.07 -12.73 10.61
N TYR A 62 -7.58 -13.93 10.27
CA TYR A 62 -7.79 -14.57 8.97
C TYR A 62 -8.72 -15.80 9.04
N ASP A 63 -9.50 -15.96 10.11
CA ASP A 63 -10.56 -16.99 10.19
C ASP A 63 -11.80 -16.66 9.33
N GLY A 64 -11.75 -15.55 8.60
CA GLY A 64 -12.82 -15.05 7.74
C GLY A 64 -13.87 -14.19 8.46
N LYS A 65 -13.93 -14.21 9.80
CA LYS A 65 -14.91 -13.39 10.53
C LYS A 65 -14.64 -11.91 10.37
N LEU A 66 -13.38 -11.50 10.50
CA LEU A 66 -12.98 -10.09 10.37
C LEU A 66 -13.28 -9.55 8.97
N MET A 67 -12.91 -10.31 7.92
CA MET A 67 -13.24 -10.00 6.53
C MET A 67 -14.75 -9.85 6.31
N ASN A 68 -15.55 -10.79 6.83
CA ASN A 68 -17.01 -10.77 6.67
C ASN A 68 -17.69 -9.64 7.45
N ALA A 69 -17.06 -9.11 8.49
CA ALA A 69 -17.59 -7.96 9.23
C ALA A 69 -17.24 -6.60 8.60
N ILE A 70 -16.45 -6.55 7.53
CA ILE A 70 -16.18 -5.29 6.82
C ILE A 70 -17.49 -4.79 6.19
N VAL A 71 -18.02 -3.70 6.74
CA VAL A 71 -19.16 -2.95 6.18
C VAL A 71 -18.69 -2.12 5.00
N PHE A 72 -17.61 -1.35 5.19
CA PHE A 72 -16.90 -0.68 4.12
C PHE A 72 -15.42 -0.52 4.42
N ASN A 73 -14.65 -0.34 3.36
CA ASN A 73 -13.23 -0.05 3.39
C ASN A 73 -12.96 1.06 2.36
N TYR A 74 -12.47 2.21 2.80
CA TYR A 74 -12.03 3.28 1.91
C TYR A 74 -10.51 3.40 1.98
N ASN A 75 -9.86 3.39 0.82
CA ASN A 75 -8.43 3.58 0.73
C ASN A 75 -8.14 4.93 0.04
N PRO A 76 -7.75 5.98 0.78
CA PRO A 76 -7.41 7.29 0.20
C PRO A 76 -6.25 7.26 -0.81
N ALA A 77 -5.49 6.15 -0.93
CA ALA A 77 -4.50 5.95 -1.98
C ALA A 77 -5.10 5.54 -3.33
N VAL A 78 -6.38 5.14 -3.36
CA VAL A 78 -7.10 4.70 -4.56
C VAL A 78 -8.29 5.63 -4.78
N CYS A 79 -8.03 6.74 -5.47
CA CYS A 79 -9.03 7.74 -5.82
C CYS A 79 -9.17 7.86 -7.33
N GLU A 80 -10.40 8.02 -7.77
CA GLU A 80 -10.72 8.49 -9.12
C GLU A 80 -11.15 9.95 -9.00
N GLU A 81 -10.29 10.86 -9.46
CA GLU A 81 -10.42 12.30 -9.22
C GLU A 81 -10.50 12.64 -7.72
N GLN A 82 -11.70 12.99 -7.22
CA GLN A 82 -11.98 13.27 -5.82
C GLN A 82 -12.75 12.13 -5.13
N LEU A 83 -13.06 11.05 -5.83
CA LEU A 83 -13.87 9.95 -5.29
C LEU A 83 -12.98 8.82 -4.79
N VAL A 84 -13.05 8.56 -3.49
CA VAL A 84 -12.47 7.37 -2.86
C VAL A 84 -13.47 6.23 -2.99
N LEU A 85 -13.10 5.20 -3.75
CA LEU A 85 -13.98 4.07 -3.99
C LEU A 85 -13.94 3.08 -2.81
N GLN A 86 -15.08 2.44 -2.54
CA GLN A 86 -15.15 1.37 -1.56
C GLN A 86 -14.45 0.11 -2.09
N ALA A 87 -13.54 -0.43 -1.28
CA ALA A 87 -12.81 -1.67 -1.55
C ALA A 87 -13.17 -2.77 -0.53
N ALA A 88 -14.45 -2.88 -0.15
CA ALA A 88 -14.91 -3.97 0.70
C ALA A 88 -15.05 -5.29 -0.10
N PRO A 89 -15.01 -6.46 0.55
CA PRO A 89 -15.25 -7.73 -0.11
C PRO A 89 -16.62 -7.74 -0.82
N LYS A 90 -16.65 -8.05 -2.12
CA LYS A 90 -17.90 -8.11 -2.92
C LYS A 90 -18.91 -9.16 -2.41
N THR A 91 -18.44 -10.10 -1.59
CA THR A 91 -19.26 -11.16 -0.97
C THR A 91 -20.08 -10.66 0.21
N ASN A 92 -19.73 -9.50 0.79
CA ASN A 92 -20.43 -8.97 1.95
C ASN A 92 -21.73 -8.29 1.49
N VAL A 93 -22.74 -8.30 2.37
CA VAL A 93 -24.00 -7.59 2.11
C VAL A 93 -23.71 -6.10 1.97
N SER A 94 -24.14 -5.50 0.87
CA SER A 94 -24.08 -4.04 0.73
C SER A 94 -25.13 -3.40 1.64
N TYR A 95 -24.68 -2.57 2.56
CA TYR A 95 -25.56 -1.75 3.41
C TYR A 95 -26.01 -0.46 2.71
N PHE A 96 -25.47 -0.19 1.52
CA PHE A 96 -25.78 1.00 0.74
C PHE A 96 -26.73 0.65 -0.40
N ALA A 97 -27.74 1.51 -0.62
CA ALA A 97 -28.67 1.40 -1.73
C ALA A 97 -27.99 1.62 -3.11
N HIS A 98 -26.88 2.35 -3.12
CA HIS A 98 -26.05 2.64 -4.28
C HIS A 98 -24.57 2.34 -3.96
N THR A 99 -23.71 2.36 -4.97
CA THR A 99 -22.26 2.19 -4.77
C THR A 99 -21.72 3.29 -3.85
N ALA A 100 -21.29 2.92 -2.65
CA ALA A 100 -20.76 3.88 -1.69
C ALA A 100 -19.38 4.39 -2.13
N HIS A 101 -19.19 5.68 -1.96
CA HIS A 101 -17.95 6.39 -2.24
C HIS A 101 -17.80 7.50 -1.21
N ALA A 102 -16.55 7.84 -0.88
CA ALA A 102 -16.26 9.04 -0.12
C ALA A 102 -15.75 10.13 -1.06
N GLN A 103 -16.16 11.38 -0.85
CA GLN A 103 -15.67 12.52 -1.62
C GLN A 103 -14.56 13.23 -0.84
N MET A 104 -13.38 13.35 -1.46
CA MET A 104 -12.30 14.20 -0.99
C MET A 104 -12.67 15.67 -1.23
N LEU A 105 -12.54 16.49 -0.20
CA LEU A 105 -12.72 17.94 -0.34
C LEU A 105 -11.64 18.53 -1.26
N SER A 106 -11.92 19.69 -1.85
CA SER A 106 -11.15 20.33 -2.93
C SER A 106 -9.65 20.54 -2.66
N ASN A 107 -9.24 20.52 -1.39
CA ASN A 107 -7.87 20.76 -0.94
C ASN A 107 -7.16 19.52 -0.38
N VAL A 108 -7.76 18.33 -0.46
CA VAL A 108 -7.14 17.07 -0.02
C VAL A 108 -6.49 16.39 -1.22
N ARG A 109 -5.22 15.98 -1.08
CA ARG A 109 -4.46 15.26 -2.10
C ARG A 109 -4.06 13.88 -1.60
N SER A 110 -4.19 12.86 -2.43
CA SER A 110 -3.64 11.54 -2.13
C SER A 110 -2.10 11.61 -2.09
N VAL A 111 -1.51 11.23 -0.95
CA VAL A 111 -0.06 11.15 -0.80
C VAL A 111 0.36 9.73 -1.19
N VAL A 112 0.93 9.58 -2.39
CA VAL A 112 1.54 8.32 -2.80
C VAL A 112 2.99 8.31 -2.33
N ALA A 113 3.29 7.48 -1.33
CA ALA A 113 4.66 7.21 -0.92
C ALA A 113 5.24 6.10 -1.82
N TYR A 114 6.21 6.45 -2.67
CA TYR A 114 6.93 5.48 -3.49
C TYR A 114 8.11 4.92 -2.71
N SER A 115 7.97 3.77 -2.07
CA SER A 115 9.14 3.06 -1.53
C SER A 115 9.98 2.47 -2.66
N ILE A 116 11.28 2.25 -2.40
CA ILE A 116 12.15 1.57 -3.36
C ILE A 116 11.62 0.18 -3.71
N TYR A 117 11.06 -0.52 -2.72
CA TYR A 117 10.45 -1.83 -2.93
C TYR A 117 9.24 -1.78 -3.87
N SER A 118 8.36 -0.78 -3.72
CA SER A 118 7.19 -0.61 -4.59
C SER A 118 7.60 -0.22 -6.01
N THR A 119 8.60 0.66 -6.13
CA THR A 119 9.15 1.09 -7.42
C THR A 119 9.78 -0.10 -8.15
N LEU A 120 10.54 -0.95 -7.44
CA LEU A 120 11.10 -2.19 -7.97
C LEU A 120 10.02 -3.18 -8.39
N HIS A 121 9.01 -3.38 -7.55
CA HIS A 121 7.93 -4.32 -7.85
C HIS A 121 7.19 -3.96 -9.14
N ILE A 122 6.95 -2.67 -9.41
CA ILE A 122 6.27 -2.18 -10.63
C ILE A 122 7.09 -2.44 -11.89
N VAL A 123 8.42 -2.31 -11.83
CA VAL A 123 9.27 -2.51 -13.02
C VAL A 123 9.52 -3.98 -13.35
N GLY A 124 9.08 -4.92 -12.50
CA GLY A 124 9.31 -6.36 -12.67
C GLY A 124 10.12 -7.02 -11.53
N GLY A 125 10.28 -6.31 -10.41
CA GLY A 125 11.07 -6.75 -9.25
C GLY A 125 12.57 -6.52 -9.43
N THR A 126 13.35 -7.04 -8.48
CA THR A 126 14.83 -7.01 -8.54
C THR A 126 15.40 -7.78 -9.74
N GLN A 127 14.59 -8.66 -10.34
CA GLN A 127 14.96 -9.49 -11.47
C GLN A 127 15.27 -8.67 -12.74
N VAL A 128 14.72 -7.46 -12.84
CA VAL A 128 15.01 -6.50 -13.93
C VAL A 128 16.50 -6.17 -14.02
N PHE A 129 17.22 -6.25 -12.90
CA PHE A 129 18.66 -6.01 -12.89
C PHE A 129 19.49 -7.22 -13.29
N PHE A 130 18.95 -8.45 -13.29
CA PHE A 130 19.74 -9.64 -13.60
C PHE A 130 20.36 -9.63 -15.00
N PRO A 131 19.65 -9.20 -16.06
CA PRO A 131 20.27 -9.04 -17.38
C PRO A 131 21.37 -7.98 -17.41
N LEU A 132 21.29 -6.96 -16.55
CA LEU A 132 22.30 -5.91 -16.44
C LEU A 132 23.53 -6.40 -15.67
N PHE A 133 23.33 -7.16 -14.58
CA PHE A 133 24.41 -7.81 -13.85
C PHE A 133 25.13 -8.87 -14.71
N ALA A 134 24.42 -9.55 -15.60
CA ALA A 134 25.00 -10.49 -16.55
C ALA A 134 25.91 -9.82 -17.61
N GLN A 135 25.86 -8.49 -17.73
CA GLN A 135 26.73 -7.72 -18.63
C GLN A 135 28.02 -7.26 -17.94
N LEU A 136 28.15 -7.45 -16.62
CA LEU A 136 29.40 -7.19 -15.92
C LEU A 136 30.47 -8.15 -16.44
N ASP A 137 31.61 -7.59 -16.85
CA ASP A 137 32.75 -8.33 -17.40
C ASP A 137 32.42 -9.18 -18.63
N HIS A 138 31.31 -8.89 -19.32
CA HIS A 138 30.95 -9.61 -20.54
C HIS A 138 31.90 -9.23 -21.66
N GLN A 139 32.62 -10.23 -22.19
CA GLN A 139 33.47 -10.07 -23.35
C GLN A 139 32.60 -9.84 -24.58
N GLN A 140 32.76 -8.68 -25.20
CA GLN A 140 32.10 -8.38 -26.46
C GLN A 140 32.73 -9.21 -27.59
N ILE A 141 32.10 -9.19 -28.76
CA ILE A 141 32.54 -9.93 -29.97
C ILE A 141 34.01 -9.58 -30.34
N ASP A 142 34.43 -8.39 -29.92
CA ASP A 142 35.69 -7.72 -30.16
C ASP A 142 36.77 -8.03 -29.08
N ASP A 143 36.48 -8.94 -28.14
CA ASP A 143 37.26 -9.20 -26.91
C ASP A 143 37.39 -8.01 -25.93
N SER A 144 36.75 -6.88 -26.21
CA SER A 144 36.71 -5.72 -25.32
C SER A 144 35.73 -5.91 -24.16
N ILE A 145 36.12 -5.49 -22.96
CA ILE A 145 35.24 -5.44 -21.77
C ILE A 145 34.54 -4.09 -21.73
N ASN A 146 33.22 -4.09 -21.58
CA ASN A 146 32.45 -2.87 -21.43
C ASN A 146 32.48 -2.35 -19.98
N TYR A 147 33.39 -1.42 -19.70
CA TYR A 147 33.54 -0.80 -18.38
C TYR A 147 32.40 0.17 -18.00
N ASN A 148 31.52 0.53 -18.94
CA ASN A 148 30.40 1.45 -18.66
C ASN A 148 29.20 0.76 -17.99
N ALA A 149 29.11 -0.58 -18.04
CA ALA A 149 28.00 -1.33 -17.46
C ALA A 149 27.83 -1.05 -15.96
N CYS A 150 28.93 -1.02 -15.20
CA CYS A 150 28.93 -0.66 -13.77
C CYS A 150 28.39 0.75 -13.52
N SER A 151 28.82 1.71 -14.34
CA SER A 151 28.40 3.12 -14.20
C SER A 151 26.91 3.29 -14.50
N VAL A 152 26.41 2.62 -15.55
CA VAL A 152 24.98 2.63 -15.93
C VAL A 152 24.12 1.97 -14.85
N LEU A 153 24.54 0.81 -14.32
CA LEU A 153 23.87 0.13 -13.21
C LEU A 153 23.79 1.02 -11.97
N LEU A 154 24.90 1.64 -11.59
CA LEU A 154 24.98 2.50 -10.41
C LEU A 154 24.14 3.77 -10.57
N SER A 155 24.15 4.38 -11.77
CA SER A 155 23.31 5.55 -12.08
C SER A 155 21.83 5.19 -12.01
N THR A 156 21.45 4.04 -12.58
CA THR A 156 20.06 3.56 -12.57
C THR A 156 19.58 3.28 -11.15
N LEU A 157 20.40 2.62 -10.33
CA LEU A 157 20.11 2.40 -8.90
C LEU A 157 20.03 3.72 -8.13
N GLY A 158 20.94 4.66 -8.39
CA GLY A 158 20.95 5.99 -7.77
C GLY A 158 19.69 6.79 -8.09
N GLU A 159 19.24 6.80 -9.36
CA GLU A 159 18.00 7.44 -9.78
C GLU A 159 16.77 6.77 -9.14
N LEU A 160 16.77 5.44 -9.02
CA LEU A 160 15.71 4.69 -8.39
C LEU A 160 15.61 4.99 -6.89
N ILE A 161 16.75 5.09 -6.20
CA ILE A 161 16.84 5.48 -4.79
C ILE A 161 16.40 6.94 -4.61
N ALA A 162 16.87 7.86 -5.45
CA ALA A 162 16.54 9.27 -5.37
C ALA A 162 15.05 9.56 -5.64
N ARG A 163 14.40 8.74 -6.49
CA ARG A 163 12.97 8.82 -6.78
C ARG A 163 12.10 8.03 -5.82
N SER A 164 12.69 7.13 -5.05
CA SER A 164 12.00 6.48 -3.94
C SER A 164 12.00 7.40 -2.72
N TYR A 165 10.82 7.75 -2.23
CA TYR A 165 10.65 8.47 -0.98
C TYR A 165 10.38 7.46 0.13
N THR A 166 11.34 7.27 1.02
CA THR A 166 11.12 6.69 2.34
C THR A 166 10.70 7.82 3.29
N ILE A 167 9.47 7.74 3.80
CA ILE A 167 9.12 8.34 5.09
C ILE A 167 9.46 7.28 6.15
#